data_AF-A0A7W1YUF8-F1
#
_entry.id   AF-A0A7W1YUF8-F1
#
_cell.length_a   1.000
_cell.length_b   1.000
_cell.length_c   1.000
_cell.angle_alpha   90.00
_cell.angle_beta   90.00
_cell.angle_gamma   90.00
#
_symmetry.space_group_name_H-M   'P 1'
#
loop_
_entity.id
_entity.type
_entity.pdbx_description
1 polymer ?
#
loop_
_entity_poly.entity_id
_entity_poly.type
_entity_poly.pdbx_seq_one_letter_code
_entity_poly.pdbx_strand_id
1 'polypeptide(L)'
;PLFSIEDAEALPVSRLERMQLAQGRPKRLVGAPDRIRAGLVALAADHDVDELIVLTVCHDPAARRRSYELLAEAFALHNGGRRRSGLGSVGG
;
A
#
# COMPACT_ATOMS: atom_id res chain seq x y z
N PRO A 1 16.64 -16.44 9.30
CA PRO A 1 16.92 -15.71 8.04
C PRO A 1 15.87 -16.06 6.98
N LEU A 2 15.54 -15.10 6.11
CA LEU A 2 14.65 -15.34 4.96
C LEU A 2 15.44 -16.04 3.83
N PHE A 3 14.74 -16.80 2.99
CA PHE A 3 15.32 -17.41 1.78
C PHE A 3 15.79 -16.34 0.79
N SER A 4 16.79 -16.67 -0.04
CA SER A 4 17.09 -15.88 -1.23
C SER A 4 15.93 -15.93 -2.22
N ILE A 5 15.90 -15.03 -3.21
CA ILE A 5 14.84 -15.05 -4.23
C ILE A 5 14.91 -16.31 -5.08
N GLU A 6 16.12 -16.68 -5.51
CA GLU A 6 16.37 -17.90 -6.29
C GLU A 6 15.89 -19.16 -5.55
N ASP A 7 16.27 -19.28 -4.26
CA ASP A 7 15.83 -20.42 -3.45
C ASP A 7 14.32 -20.43 -3.25
N ALA A 8 13.71 -19.27 -3.02
CA ALA A 8 12.27 -19.15 -2.82
C ALA A 8 11.46 -19.52 -4.08
N GLU A 9 11.96 -19.17 -5.27
CA GLU A 9 11.35 -19.54 -6.55
C GLU A 9 11.47 -21.04 -6.86
N ALA A 10 12.52 -21.69 -6.35
CA ALA A 10 12.71 -23.13 -6.47
C ALA A 10 11.84 -23.96 -5.50
N LEU A 11 11.24 -23.33 -4.47
CA LEU A 11 10.41 -24.05 -3.50
C LEU A 11 9.11 -24.57 -4.14
N PRO A 12 8.77 -25.86 -3.94
CA PRO A 12 7.50 -26.39 -4.40
C PRO A 12 6.35 -25.77 -3.61
N VAL A 13 5.45 -25.07 -4.30
CA VAL A 13 4.22 -24.55 -3.68
C VAL A 13 3.22 -25.71 -3.55
N SER A 14 2.79 -26.02 -2.34
CA SER A 14 1.78 -27.06 -2.07
C SER A 14 0.39 -26.67 -2.59
N ARG A 15 -0.54 -27.62 -2.63
CA ARG A 15 -1.94 -27.35 -2.97
C ARG A 15 -2.56 -26.35 -2.00
N LEU A 16 -2.29 -26.50 -0.70
CA LEU A 16 -2.84 -25.64 0.34
C LEU A 16 -2.35 -24.19 0.17
N GLU A 17 -1.05 -24.00 -0.05
CA GLU A 17 -0.47 -22.67 -0.28
C GLU A 17 -1.02 -22.01 -1.54
N ARG A 18 -1.18 -22.77 -2.64
CA ARG A 18 -1.83 -22.25 -3.86
C ARG A 18 -3.26 -21.75 -3.57
N MET A 19 -4.04 -22.49 -2.77
CA MET A 19 -5.38 -22.07 -2.39
C MET A 19 -5.35 -20.78 -1.55
N GLN A 20 -4.45 -20.69 -0.56
CA GLN A 20 -4.29 -19.49 0.26
C GLN A 20 -3.90 -18.27 -0.58
N LEU A 21 -2.94 -18.44 -1.50
CA LEU A 21 -2.55 -17.39 -2.44
C LEU A 21 -3.72 -16.93 -3.29
N ALA A 22 -4.53 -17.86 -3.82
CA ALA A 22 -5.71 -17.56 -4.62
C ALA A 22 -6.74 -16.73 -3.84
N GLN A 23 -7.02 -17.10 -2.58
CA GLN A 23 -7.94 -16.36 -1.71
C GLN A 23 -7.43 -14.96 -1.34
N GLY A 24 -6.10 -14.79 -1.27
CA GLY A 24 -5.48 -13.49 -0.98
C GLY A 24 -5.40 -12.55 -2.18
N ARG A 25 -5.33 -13.06 -3.42
CA ARG A 25 -5.08 -12.20 -4.61
C ARG A 25 -6.10 -11.07 -4.78
N PRO A 26 -7.42 -11.29 -4.64
CA PRO A 26 -8.42 -10.24 -4.89
C PRO A 26 -8.33 -9.07 -3.91
N LYS A 27 -7.73 -9.29 -2.73
CA LYS A 27 -7.58 -8.27 -1.69
C LYS A 27 -6.37 -7.35 -1.92
N ARG A 28 -5.55 -7.60 -2.95
CA ARG A 28 -4.33 -6.84 -3.24
C ARG A 28 -4.60 -5.81 -4.33
N LEU A 29 -4.14 -4.58 -4.09
CA LEU A 29 -4.10 -3.53 -5.10
C LEU A 29 -2.74 -3.57 -5.80
N VAL A 30 -2.71 -3.96 -7.08
CA VAL A 30 -1.50 -4.01 -7.92
C VAL A 30 -1.82 -3.44 -9.29
N GLY A 31 -0.99 -2.51 -9.79
CA GLY A 31 -1.19 -1.88 -11.09
C GLY A 31 -0.61 -0.46 -11.19
N ALA A 32 -1.08 0.27 -12.20
CA ALA A 32 -0.67 1.65 -12.47
C ALA A 32 -1.12 2.62 -11.36
N PRO A 33 -0.39 3.73 -11.12
CA PRO A 33 -0.67 4.66 -10.02
C PRO A 33 -2.13 5.14 -9.95
N ASP A 34 -2.73 5.52 -11.08
CA ASP A 34 -4.12 6.00 -11.13
C ASP A 34 -5.13 4.95 -10.66
N ARG A 35 -4.90 3.68 -11.05
CA ARG A 35 -5.75 2.55 -10.63
C ARG A 35 -5.60 2.29 -9.13
N ILE A 36 -4.38 2.38 -8.62
CA ILE A 36 -4.12 2.20 -7.18
C ILE A 36 -4.76 3.33 -6.39
N ARG A 37 -4.63 4.58 -6.83
CA ARG A 37 -5.27 5.74 -6.21
C ARG A 37 -6.79 5.57 -6.15
N ALA A 38 -7.43 5.22 -7.27
CA ALA A 38 -8.86 4.99 -7.31
C ALA A 38 -9.30 3.88 -6.34
N GLY A 39 -8.56 2.77 -6.30
CA GLY A 39 -8.84 1.66 -5.38
C GLY A 39 -8.69 2.04 -3.91
N LEU A 40 -7.66 2.82 -3.55
CA LEU A 40 -7.45 3.29 -2.19
C LEU A 40 -8.51 4.30 -1.75
N VAL A 41 -8.93 5.21 -2.64
CA VAL A 41 -10.03 6.15 -2.35
C VAL A 41 -11.35 5.41 -2.11
N ALA A 42 -11.65 4.41 -2.94
CA ALA A 42 -12.83 3.57 -2.74
C ALA A 42 -12.76 2.82 -1.40
N LEU A 43 -11.60 2.23 -1.07
CA LEU A 43 -11.41 1.53 0.19
C LEU A 43 -11.59 2.45 1.41
N ALA A 44 -11.06 3.67 1.37
CA ALA A 44 -11.24 4.64 2.44
C ALA A 44 -12.72 5.00 2.63
N ALA A 45 -13.46 5.21 1.53
CA ALA A 45 -14.88 5.51 1.55
C ALA A 45 -15.72 4.33 2.10
N ASP A 46 -15.41 3.10 1.70
CA ASP A 46 -16.10 1.89 2.17
C ASP A 46 -15.96 1.67 3.68
N HIS A 47 -14.89 2.21 4.28
CA HIS A 47 -14.58 2.09 5.70
C HIS A 47 -14.80 3.37 6.52
N ASP A 48 -15.24 4.47 5.89
CA ASP A 48 -15.44 5.79 6.51
C ASP A 48 -14.20 6.28 7.29
N VAL A 49 -13.03 6.27 6.62
CA VAL A 49 -11.75 6.70 7.21
C VAL A 49 -11.10 7.82 6.42
N ASP A 50 -10.48 8.76 7.12
CA ASP A 50 -9.75 9.89 6.53
C ASP A 50 -8.30 9.56 6.13
N GLU A 51 -7.73 8.49 6.70
CA GLU A 51 -6.32 8.11 6.50
C GLU A 51 -6.14 6.60 6.27
N LEU A 52 -5.20 6.24 5.39
CA LEU A 52 -4.78 4.87 5.14
C LEU A 52 -3.28 4.72 5.38
N ILE A 53 -2.89 3.68 6.12
CA ILE A 53 -1.48 3.28 6.25
C ILE A 53 -1.19 2.22 5.19
N VAL A 54 -0.27 2.53 4.27
CA VAL A 54 0.05 1.64 3.14
C VAL A 54 1.34 0.85 3.41
N LEU A 55 1.26 -0.48 3.30
CA LEU A 55 2.40 -1.39 3.31
C LEU A 55 2.60 -1.98 1.92
N THR A 56 3.78 -1.77 1.31
CA THR A 56 4.21 -2.47 0.09
C THR A 56 5.10 -3.65 0.46
N VAL A 57 4.58 -4.89 0.34
CA VAL A 57 5.35 -6.12 0.49
C VAL A 57 6.08 -6.42 -0.83
N CYS A 58 7.34 -6.04 -0.90
CA CYS A 58 8.21 -6.23 -2.08
C CYS A 58 9.63 -6.58 -1.59
N HIS A 59 10.26 -7.56 -2.25
CA HIS A 59 11.59 -8.04 -1.87
C HIS A 59 12.70 -7.07 -2.29
N ASP A 60 12.52 -6.35 -3.40
CA ASP A 60 13.46 -5.34 -3.87
C ASP A 60 13.21 -4.01 -3.13
N PRO A 61 14.18 -3.52 -2.33
CA PRO A 61 14.05 -2.25 -1.64
C PRO A 61 13.88 -1.05 -2.57
N ALA A 62 14.48 -1.08 -3.77
CA ALA A 62 14.38 0.00 -4.74
C ALA A 62 12.97 0.06 -5.35
N ALA A 63 12.44 -1.07 -5.81
CA ALA A 63 11.04 -1.17 -6.25
C ALA A 63 10.06 -0.78 -5.14
N ARG A 64 10.31 -1.19 -3.88
CA ARG A 64 9.48 -0.79 -2.73
C ARG A 64 9.48 0.73 -2.53
N ARG A 65 10.65 1.37 -2.60
CA ARG A 65 10.76 2.84 -2.51
C ARG A 65 10.01 3.52 -3.65
N ARG A 66 10.21 3.04 -4.89
CA ARG A 66 9.53 3.57 -6.08
C ARG A 66 8.00 3.49 -5.96
N SER A 67 7.46 2.41 -5.40
CA SER A 67 6.02 2.27 -5.12
C SER A 67 5.50 3.42 -4.24
N TYR A 68 6.23 3.78 -3.17
CA TYR A 68 5.83 4.88 -2.29
C TYR A 68 5.98 6.25 -2.95
N GLU A 69 7.00 6.46 -3.79
CA GLU A 69 7.14 7.69 -4.59
C GLU A 69 5.95 7.88 -5.53
N LEU A 70 5.56 6.82 -6.24
CA LEU A 70 4.40 6.84 -7.14
C LEU A 70 3.09 7.10 -6.39
N LEU A 71 2.93 6.54 -5.19
CA LEU A 71 1.78 6.82 -4.33
C LEU A 71 1.79 8.28 -3.87
N ALA A 72 2.93 8.80 -3.43
CA ALA A 72 3.05 10.20 -3.02
C ALA A 72 2.71 11.15 -4.18
N GLU A 73 3.22 10.88 -5.39
CA GLU A 73 2.89 11.62 -6.61
C GLU A 73 1.39 11.56 -6.93
N ALA A 74 0.79 10.36 -6.94
CA ALA A 74 -0.63 10.17 -7.26
C ALA A 74 -1.58 10.86 -6.26
N PHE A 75 -1.15 11.03 -5.01
CA PHE A 75 -1.89 11.74 -3.98
C PHE A 75 -1.44 13.19 -3.80
N ALA A 76 -0.51 13.68 -4.63
CA ALA A 76 0.09 15.01 -4.51
C ALA A 76 0.59 15.30 -3.07
N LEU A 77 1.14 14.28 -2.41
CA LEU A 77 1.73 14.41 -1.09
C LEU A 77 3.07 15.13 -1.22
N HIS A 78 3.08 16.38 -0.79
CA HIS A 78 4.31 17.14 -0.68
C HIS A 78 5.01 16.74 0.61
N ASN A 79 6.34 16.80 0.64
CA ASN A 79 7.12 16.56 1.84
C ASN A 79 6.87 17.70 2.85
N GLY A 80 5.75 17.66 3.55
CA GLY A 80 5.22 18.73 4.39
C GLY A 80 4.99 18.19 5.79
N GLY A 81 5.89 18.55 6.71
CA GLY A 81 5.75 18.26 8.14
C GLY A 81 4.36 18.66 8.67
N ARG A 82 3.87 17.87 9.63
CA ARG A 82 2.59 18.02 10.35
C ARG A 82 2.00 19.43 10.21
N ARG A 83 1.00 19.59 9.35
CA ARG A 83 0.03 20.67 9.50
C ARG A 83 -0.82 20.31 10.72
N ARG A 84 -0.40 20.73 11.92
CA ARG A 84 -1.36 20.87 13.01
C ARG A 84 -2.28 22.02 12.61
N SER A 85 -3.45 21.69 12.07
CA SER A 85 -4.55 22.66 12.00
C SER A 85 -4.82 23.11 13.43
N GLY A 86 -4.53 24.37 13.71
CA GLY A 86 -4.83 24.98 15.00
C GLY A 86 -6.33 24.91 15.25
N LEU A 87 -6.71 24.44 16.44
CA LEU A 87 -8.03 24.74 16.96
C LEU A 87 -8.17 26.26 17.02
N GLY A 88 -9.01 26.80 16.13
CA GLY A 88 -9.46 28.17 16.21
C GLY A 88 -10.16 28.41 17.54
N SER A 89 -9.79 29.53 18.15
CA SER A 89 -10.43 30.14 19.30
C SER A 89 -11.96 30.12 19.19
N VAL A 90 -12.62 29.57 20.20
CA VAL A 90 -13.98 29.97 20.55
C VAL A 90 -13.84 31.17 21.48
N GLY A 91 -14.15 32.34 20.95
CA GLY A 91 -14.21 33.61 21.68
C GLY A 91 -15.11 34.56 20.90
N GLY A 92 -16.29 34.84 21.46
CA GLY A 92 -17.35 35.66 20.90
C GLY A 92 -18.68 35.31 21.54
#